data_AF-A0A6G0HWD6-F1
#
_entry.id   AF-A0A6G0HWD6-F1
#
_cell.length_a   1.000
_cell.length_b   1.000
_cell.length_c   1.000
_cell.angle_alpha   90.00
_cell.angle_beta   90.00
_cell.angle_gamma   90.00
#
_symmetry.space_group_name_H-M   'P 1'
#
loop_
_entity.id
_entity.type
_entity.pdbx_description
1 polymer ?
#
loop_
_entity_poly.entity_id
_entity_poly.type
_entity_poly.pdbx_seq_one_letter_code
_entity_poly.pdbx_strand_id
1 'polypeptide(L)'
;MFKKKSKTTAITTPKPTAPSTELTALIEKLQKNADKVQKNIFDVEQNLNKDVSKINEGKQPLYQEDTNKRILNSLELLSGLDEDAVNAKRLQHPQAEMIEQDMKQLRDRVMKLREDHDHIYHLSRTEGRPSINWGNIMDEKLDNLNNKGFGQDLPSVENEVEEHNIFHSEVEALAPHINCSGDKDYVSSLQMKYNKLLASSSARQRNLLSLRDYMQRCTNELYWMDQQAEERINYDWSDTNLDYPARQRQYENFIGKCLESKEATITKLSDDGEKLIAAEHPGKNVIEAHMEAVHADWKEYLNLLICEENHLKHMDEYNKYHKEARDTQDLLKRLDTELNQKYNPEFKDVYQMEGLIREMDDQAKAIDHFDERVKALQNRSLQVLPLKYRRETPQKLLPIEALCEFDTDEGQVLRGERYTLLRNNGTKWDAKDAAGRKLTAPAVCFMIPPTDPEAVGTSDNLASQQKAIKQKMATSKGALMKRFEELKKESGTGTAGTVRSIPVGLRNIFKSEGVKPFPTLRSLLCEIGIHKKKKKKKKKEEEEKTVSFRSRTSGVRLRKPAQTPKVVA
;
A
#
# COMPACT_ATOMS: atom_id res chain seq x y z
N MET A 1 -9.18 -149.26 35.72
CA MET A 1 -8.48 -149.94 36.82
C MET A 1 -8.53 -149.05 38.05
N PHE A 2 -8.88 -149.67 39.18
CA PHE A 2 -9.01 -149.08 40.50
C PHE A 2 -7.66 -148.74 41.16
N LYS A 3 -7.77 -147.88 42.19
CA LYS A 3 -6.92 -147.63 43.38
C LYS A 3 -6.07 -146.36 43.31
N LYS A 4 -6.45 -145.31 44.06
CA LYS A 4 -6.30 -145.08 45.53
C LYS A 4 -4.83 -144.95 45.96
N LYS A 5 -4.46 -143.75 46.44
CA LYS A 5 -4.36 -143.50 47.89
C LYS A 5 -4.30 -142.00 48.21
N SER A 6 -5.17 -141.61 49.12
CA SER A 6 -5.27 -140.31 49.77
C SER A 6 -4.31 -140.22 50.95
N LYS A 7 -3.81 -139.02 51.24
CA LYS A 7 -3.63 -138.53 52.62
C LYS A 7 -3.88 -137.02 52.64
N THR A 8 -4.99 -136.65 53.29
CA THR A 8 -5.36 -135.28 53.63
C THR A 8 -4.95 -135.04 55.08
N THR A 9 -4.31 -133.90 55.37
CA THR A 9 -4.53 -133.18 56.62
C THR A 9 -4.42 -131.69 56.33
N ALA A 10 -5.38 -130.95 56.89
CA ALA A 10 -5.85 -129.65 56.43
C ALA A 10 -4.83 -128.50 56.53
N ILE A 11 -4.86 -127.61 55.53
CA ILE A 11 -4.21 -126.30 55.55
C ILE A 11 -5.28 -125.29 55.98
N THR A 12 -5.12 -124.74 57.18
CA THR A 12 -5.87 -123.58 57.66
C THR A 12 -5.19 -122.33 57.10
N THR A 13 -5.95 -121.51 56.37
CA THR A 13 -5.55 -120.18 55.90
C THR A 13 -5.35 -119.20 57.06
N PRO A 14 -4.43 -118.23 56.90
CA PRO A 14 -4.69 -116.90 57.42
C PRO A 14 -4.63 -115.82 56.33
N LYS A 15 -5.75 -115.10 56.34
CA LYS A 15 -6.20 -113.82 55.78
C LYS A 15 -5.14 -112.70 55.68
N PRO A 16 -5.26 -111.78 54.69
CA PRO A 16 -4.38 -110.61 54.51
C PRO A 16 -4.82 -109.42 55.37
N THR A 17 -3.87 -108.61 55.88
CA THR A 17 -4.13 -107.43 56.71
C THR A 17 -3.44 -106.16 56.19
N ALA A 18 -4.28 -105.21 55.71
CA ALA A 18 -4.24 -103.74 55.83
C ALA A 18 -3.06 -102.88 55.30
N PRO A 19 -3.23 -102.27 54.10
CA PRO A 19 -2.80 -100.88 53.82
C PRO A 19 -3.87 -99.97 53.16
N SER A 20 -5.13 -100.43 53.03
CA SER A 20 -6.11 -99.79 52.11
C SER A 20 -6.80 -98.51 52.63
N THR A 21 -6.91 -98.28 53.95
CA THR A 21 -7.75 -97.20 54.50
C THR A 21 -7.04 -95.84 54.52
N GLU A 22 -5.74 -95.83 54.81
CA GLU A 22 -4.92 -94.60 54.91
C GLU A 22 -4.67 -93.96 53.53
N LEU A 23 -4.42 -94.79 52.51
CA LEU A 23 -4.25 -94.33 51.13
C LEU A 23 -5.54 -93.71 50.56
N THR A 24 -6.70 -94.29 50.89
CA THR A 24 -8.01 -93.77 50.47
C THR A 24 -8.29 -92.40 51.07
N ALA A 25 -8.04 -92.22 52.37
CA ALA A 25 -8.22 -90.94 53.06
C ALA A 25 -7.27 -89.85 52.52
N LEU A 26 -6.03 -90.22 52.14
CA LEU A 26 -5.07 -89.30 51.53
C LEU A 26 -5.53 -88.83 50.14
N ILE A 27 -6.08 -89.73 49.32
CA ILE A 27 -6.61 -89.40 47.98
C ILE A 27 -7.81 -88.45 48.08
N GLU A 28 -8.76 -88.73 48.98
CA GLU A 28 -9.90 -87.84 49.19
C GLU A 28 -9.47 -86.43 49.63
N LYS A 29 -8.44 -86.35 50.48
CA LYS A 29 -7.85 -85.08 50.93
C LYS A 29 -7.15 -84.34 49.79
N LEU A 30 -6.33 -85.03 48.99
CA LEU A 30 -5.65 -84.48 47.81
C LEU A 30 -6.66 -83.92 46.82
N GLN A 31 -7.68 -84.71 46.46
CA GLN A 31 -8.70 -84.28 45.50
C GLN A 31 -9.47 -83.06 46.02
N LYS A 32 -9.92 -83.09 47.27
CA LYS A 32 -10.70 -82.00 47.87
C LYS A 32 -9.92 -80.69 47.91
N ASN A 33 -8.64 -80.75 48.29
CA ASN A 33 -7.79 -79.56 48.38
C ASN A 33 -7.41 -79.04 46.98
N ALA A 34 -7.12 -79.92 46.03
CA ALA A 34 -6.84 -79.55 44.64
C ALA A 34 -8.05 -78.88 43.97
N ASP A 35 -9.25 -79.46 44.13
CA ASP A 35 -10.51 -78.89 43.63
C ASP A 35 -10.76 -77.49 44.22
N LYS A 36 -10.41 -77.30 45.51
CA LYS A 36 -10.57 -76.02 46.19
C LYS A 36 -9.60 -74.96 45.65
N VAL A 37 -8.35 -75.32 45.40
CA VAL A 37 -7.36 -74.43 44.76
C VAL A 37 -7.82 -74.07 43.36
N GLN A 38 -8.27 -75.04 42.57
CA GLN A 38 -8.73 -74.81 41.21
C GLN A 38 -9.96 -73.91 41.14
N LYS A 39 -10.89 -74.05 42.08
CA LYS A 39 -12.02 -73.13 42.24
C LYS A 39 -11.56 -71.72 42.59
N ASN A 40 -10.63 -71.58 43.52
CA ASN A 40 -10.08 -70.27 43.89
C ASN A 40 -9.38 -69.60 42.70
N ILE A 41 -8.60 -70.35 41.91
CA ILE A 41 -7.96 -69.86 40.67
C ILE A 41 -9.01 -69.28 39.71
N PHE A 42 -10.07 -70.04 39.42
CA PHE A 42 -11.14 -69.59 38.51
C PHE A 42 -11.85 -68.32 39.02
N ASP A 43 -12.19 -68.28 40.30
CA ASP A 43 -12.84 -67.11 40.92
C ASP A 43 -11.94 -65.87 40.85
N VAL A 44 -10.63 -66.03 41.09
CA VAL A 44 -9.65 -64.94 41.01
C VAL A 44 -9.50 -64.45 39.57
N GLU A 45 -9.34 -65.33 38.59
CA GLU A 45 -9.27 -64.98 37.17
C GLU A 45 -10.51 -64.17 36.73
N GLN A 46 -11.70 -64.60 37.13
CA GLN A 46 -12.94 -63.90 36.79
C GLN A 46 -13.02 -62.51 37.45
N ASN A 47 -12.61 -62.39 38.71
CA ASN A 47 -12.68 -61.15 39.47
C ASN A 47 -11.62 -60.14 39.00
N LEU A 48 -10.40 -60.58 38.70
CA LEU A 48 -9.37 -59.73 38.10
C LEU A 48 -9.84 -59.18 36.74
N ASN A 49 -10.43 -60.01 35.87
CA ASN A 49 -10.96 -59.55 34.58
C ASN A 49 -12.07 -58.49 34.73
N LYS A 50 -12.99 -58.66 35.70
CA LYS A 50 -14.03 -57.66 35.99
C LYS A 50 -13.44 -56.34 36.47
N ASP A 51 -12.44 -56.40 37.36
CA ASP A 51 -11.78 -55.21 37.87
C ASP A 51 -10.95 -54.50 36.79
N VAL A 52 -10.26 -55.23 35.90
CA VAL A 52 -9.58 -54.64 34.74
C VAL A 52 -10.55 -53.87 33.85
N SER A 53 -11.74 -54.41 33.57
CA SER A 53 -12.77 -53.69 32.80
C SER A 53 -13.21 -52.40 33.50
N LYS A 54 -13.45 -52.45 34.81
CA LYS A 54 -13.83 -51.27 35.60
C LYS A 54 -12.73 -50.21 35.64
N ILE A 55 -11.48 -50.64 35.80
CA ILE A 55 -10.31 -49.74 35.80
C ILE A 55 -10.16 -49.07 34.44
N ASN A 56 -10.36 -49.79 33.32
CA ASN A 56 -10.34 -49.20 31.97
C ASN A 56 -11.45 -48.16 31.76
N GLU A 57 -12.59 -48.29 32.43
CA GLU A 57 -13.68 -47.29 32.45
C GLU A 57 -13.44 -46.13 33.42
N GLY A 58 -12.31 -46.11 34.15
CA GLY A 58 -11.99 -45.09 35.16
C GLY A 58 -12.75 -45.23 36.48
N LYS A 59 -13.29 -46.42 36.78
CA LYS A 59 -14.01 -46.73 38.03
C LYS A 59 -13.12 -47.51 39.02
N GLN A 60 -13.44 -47.42 40.31
CA GLN A 60 -12.73 -48.12 41.39
C GLN A 60 -12.89 -49.66 41.29
N PRO A 61 -11.84 -50.44 41.58
CA PRO A 61 -11.92 -51.91 41.64
C PRO A 61 -12.78 -52.38 42.82
N LEU A 62 -13.40 -53.55 42.69
CA LEU A 62 -14.33 -54.09 43.69
C LEU A 62 -13.79 -55.34 44.39
N TYR A 63 -12.90 -56.10 43.75
CA TYR A 63 -12.51 -57.43 44.19
C TYR A 63 -11.05 -57.55 44.62
N GLN A 64 -10.32 -56.44 44.74
CA GLN A 64 -8.90 -56.43 45.11
C GLN A 64 -8.59 -57.21 46.39
N GLU A 65 -9.41 -57.05 47.44
CA GLU A 65 -9.19 -57.70 48.73
C GLU A 65 -9.61 -59.19 48.71
N ASP A 66 -10.73 -59.51 48.05
CA ASP A 66 -11.21 -60.89 47.87
C ASP A 66 -10.26 -61.74 47.03
N THR A 67 -9.73 -61.17 45.94
CA THR A 67 -8.74 -61.84 45.08
C THR A 67 -7.44 -62.12 45.84
N ASN A 68 -6.92 -61.14 46.59
CA ASN A 68 -5.73 -61.34 47.43
C ASN A 68 -5.94 -62.45 48.47
N LYS A 69 -7.09 -62.43 49.17
CA LYS A 69 -7.42 -63.44 50.18
C LYS A 69 -7.49 -64.86 49.59
N ARG A 70 -8.05 -65.01 48.39
CA ARG A 70 -8.15 -66.30 47.69
C ARG A 70 -6.80 -66.80 47.17
N ILE A 71 -5.93 -65.89 46.72
CA ILE A 71 -4.56 -66.23 46.33
C ILE A 71 -3.79 -66.75 47.55
N LEU A 72 -3.84 -66.04 48.68
CA LEU A 72 -3.19 -66.46 49.93
C LEU A 72 -3.71 -67.81 50.44
N ASN A 73 -5.03 -68.00 50.44
CA ASN A 73 -5.63 -69.29 50.82
C ASN A 73 -5.20 -70.43 49.89
N SER A 74 -5.03 -70.16 48.59
CA SER A 74 -4.58 -71.17 47.62
C SER A 74 -3.12 -71.55 47.84
N LEU A 75 -2.25 -70.60 48.20
CA LEU A 75 -0.85 -70.86 48.56
C LEU A 75 -0.71 -71.72 49.82
N GLU A 76 -1.58 -71.49 50.81
CA GLU A 76 -1.64 -72.31 52.03
C GLU A 76 -2.07 -73.76 51.72
N LEU A 77 -3.15 -73.93 50.94
CA LEU A 77 -3.62 -75.24 50.50
C LEU A 77 -2.58 -75.99 49.66
N LEU A 78 -1.86 -75.29 48.78
CA LEU A 78 -0.78 -75.86 47.98
C LEU A 78 0.37 -76.40 48.83
N SER A 79 0.71 -75.72 49.93
CA SER A 79 1.75 -76.19 50.85
C SER A 79 1.36 -77.52 51.50
N GLY A 80 0.09 -77.69 51.88
CA GLY A 80 -0.42 -78.97 52.39
C GLY A 80 -0.56 -80.05 51.31
N LEU A 81 -0.89 -79.67 50.08
CA LEU A 81 -0.96 -80.58 48.93
C LEU A 81 0.42 -81.13 48.54
N ASP A 82 1.48 -80.33 48.65
CA ASP A 82 2.86 -80.78 48.40
C ASP A 82 3.27 -81.88 49.39
N GLU A 83 2.93 -81.72 50.68
CA GLU A 83 3.15 -82.75 51.70
C GLU A 83 2.33 -84.03 51.42
N ASP A 84 1.07 -83.86 51.04
CA ASP A 84 0.19 -84.97 50.70
C ASP A 84 0.66 -85.71 49.43
N ALA A 85 1.22 -85.01 48.44
CA ALA A 85 1.80 -85.60 47.23
C ALA A 85 3.08 -86.41 47.53
N VAL A 86 3.95 -85.91 48.41
CA VAL A 86 5.13 -86.66 48.91
C VAL A 86 4.68 -87.92 49.66
N ASN A 87 3.62 -87.82 50.46
CA ASN A 87 3.04 -88.98 51.14
C ASN A 87 2.44 -90.00 50.16
N ALA A 88 1.79 -89.56 49.08
CA ALA A 88 1.26 -90.44 48.04
C ALA A 88 2.38 -91.23 47.33
N LYS A 89 3.53 -90.58 47.09
CA LYS A 89 4.74 -91.23 46.56
C LYS A 89 5.34 -92.24 47.55
N ARG A 90 5.40 -91.89 48.84
CA ARG A 90 5.89 -92.77 49.91
C ARG A 90 5.03 -94.03 50.07
N LEU A 91 3.71 -93.90 49.89
CA LEU A 91 2.74 -95.00 49.94
C LEU A 91 2.63 -95.78 48.62
N GLN A 92 3.52 -95.54 47.65
CA GLN A 92 3.56 -96.19 46.33
C GLN A 92 2.24 -96.07 45.55
N HIS A 93 1.60 -94.91 45.59
CA HIS A 93 0.40 -94.66 44.79
C HIS A 93 0.70 -94.80 43.29
N PRO A 94 -0.12 -95.53 42.51
CA PRO A 94 0.14 -95.81 41.10
C PRO A 94 0.23 -94.57 40.20
N GLN A 95 -0.30 -93.43 40.66
CA GLN A 95 -0.29 -92.15 39.94
C GLN A 95 0.51 -91.05 40.66
N ALA A 96 1.41 -91.39 41.59
CA ALA A 96 2.14 -90.40 42.40
C ALA A 96 2.90 -89.36 41.56
N GLU A 97 3.51 -89.75 40.44
CA GLU A 97 4.23 -88.83 39.56
C GLU A 97 3.30 -87.82 38.87
N MET A 98 2.11 -88.25 38.46
CA MET A 98 1.10 -87.34 37.88
C MET A 98 0.62 -86.32 38.92
N ILE A 99 0.36 -86.77 40.16
CA ILE A 99 -0.06 -85.90 41.25
C ILE A 99 1.01 -84.82 41.53
N GLU A 100 2.29 -85.22 41.58
CA GLU A 100 3.42 -84.29 41.77
C GLU A 100 3.49 -83.25 40.64
N GLN A 101 3.27 -83.67 39.40
CA GLN A 101 3.24 -82.77 38.24
C GLN A 101 2.03 -81.81 38.28
N ASP A 102 0.85 -82.30 38.67
CA ASP A 102 -0.36 -81.48 38.79
C ASP A 102 -0.22 -80.43 39.90
N MET A 103 0.45 -80.76 41.02
CA MET A 103 0.72 -79.78 42.08
C MET A 103 1.64 -78.67 41.62
N LYS A 104 2.66 -79.01 40.82
CA LYS A 104 3.54 -78.02 40.18
C LYS A 104 2.75 -77.09 39.26
N GLN A 105 1.84 -77.63 38.43
CA GLN A 105 1.02 -76.82 37.54
C GLN A 105 0.07 -75.89 38.31
N LEU A 106 -0.58 -76.36 39.37
CA LEU A 106 -1.43 -75.52 40.20
C LEU A 106 -0.63 -74.41 40.89
N ARG A 107 0.58 -74.72 41.36
CA ARG A 107 1.48 -73.75 41.97
C ARG A 107 1.91 -72.66 41.00
N ASP A 108 2.31 -73.04 39.79
CA ASP A 108 2.68 -72.08 38.74
C ASP A 108 1.50 -71.15 38.39
N ARG A 109 0.27 -71.69 38.32
CA ARG A 109 -0.93 -70.90 38.08
C ARG A 109 -1.24 -69.92 39.21
N VAL A 110 -1.15 -70.33 40.47
CA VAL A 110 -1.40 -69.45 41.61
C VAL A 110 -0.34 -68.36 41.72
N MET A 111 0.93 -68.69 41.44
CA MET A 111 2.02 -67.71 41.38
C MET A 111 1.78 -66.67 40.29
N LYS A 112 1.35 -67.10 39.10
CA LYS A 112 0.98 -66.18 38.01
C LYS A 112 -0.17 -65.25 38.41
N LEU A 113 -1.22 -65.76 39.07
CA LEU A 113 -2.31 -64.91 39.55
C LEU A 113 -1.86 -63.87 40.59
N ARG A 114 -0.84 -64.21 41.39
CA ARG A 114 -0.23 -63.27 42.32
C ARG A 114 0.51 -62.15 41.58
N GLU A 115 1.26 -62.49 40.54
CA GLU A 115 1.93 -61.50 39.68
C GLU A 115 0.94 -60.60 38.95
N ASP A 116 -0.14 -61.19 38.39
CA ASP A 116 -1.20 -60.45 37.72
C ASP A 116 -1.94 -59.51 38.69
N HIS A 117 -2.22 -59.97 39.91
CA HIS A 117 -2.81 -59.14 40.98
C HIS A 117 -1.90 -57.96 41.35
N ASP A 118 -0.61 -58.21 41.57
CA ASP A 118 0.36 -57.17 41.87
C ASP A 118 0.44 -56.14 40.72
N HIS A 119 0.44 -56.60 39.46
CA HIS A 119 0.47 -55.75 38.28
C HIS A 119 -0.78 -54.86 38.15
N ILE A 120 -1.97 -55.43 38.34
CA ILE A 120 -3.25 -54.73 38.14
C ILE A 120 -3.46 -53.64 39.21
N TYR A 121 -3.07 -53.89 40.45
CA TYR A 121 -3.42 -53.01 41.57
C TYR A 121 -2.28 -52.15 42.11
N HIS A 122 -1.01 -52.47 41.81
CA HIS A 122 0.14 -51.75 42.39
C HIS A 122 0.99 -50.96 41.37
N LEU A 123 0.83 -51.16 40.04
CA LEU A 123 1.45 -50.28 39.05
C LEU A 123 0.59 -49.03 38.79
N SER A 124 1.10 -47.87 39.19
CA SER A 124 0.47 -46.56 38.94
C SER A 124 0.31 -46.30 37.44
N ARG A 125 -0.92 -46.34 36.94
CA ARG A 125 -1.25 -46.09 35.53
C ARG A 125 -1.30 -44.58 35.24
N THR A 126 -0.14 -43.95 35.07
CA THR A 126 -0.03 -42.51 34.74
C THR A 126 0.09 -42.18 33.26
N GLU A 127 0.05 -43.17 32.36
CA GLU A 127 0.20 -42.93 30.92
C GLU A 127 -1.12 -43.18 30.19
N GLY A 128 -1.77 -42.11 29.69
CA GLY A 128 -2.96 -42.28 28.84
C GLY A 128 -3.93 -41.11 28.71
N ARG A 129 -3.67 -39.92 29.28
CA ARG A 129 -4.43 -38.70 28.90
C ARG A 129 -3.49 -37.76 28.13
N PRO A 130 -3.82 -37.34 26.90
CA PRO A 130 -3.18 -36.20 26.28
C PRO A 130 -3.39 -34.98 27.19
N SER A 131 -2.35 -34.61 27.94
CA SER A 131 -2.33 -33.36 28.68
C SER A 131 -2.02 -32.27 27.66
N ILE A 132 -3.04 -31.48 27.29
CA ILE A 132 -2.83 -30.28 26.48
C ILE A 132 -1.99 -29.31 27.31
N ASN A 133 -0.73 -29.10 26.92
CA ASN A 133 0.12 -28.11 27.55
C ASN A 133 -0.25 -26.71 27.02
N TRP A 134 -1.23 -26.09 27.67
CA TRP A 134 -1.69 -24.73 27.36
C TRP A 134 -0.56 -23.69 27.41
N GLY A 135 0.46 -23.92 28.25
CA GLY A 135 1.64 -23.06 28.32
C GLY A 135 2.42 -23.03 27.00
N ASN A 136 2.68 -24.21 26.42
CA ASN A 136 3.38 -24.32 25.15
C ASN A 136 2.55 -23.73 24.00
N ILE A 137 1.24 -23.97 23.96
CA ILE A 137 0.36 -23.41 22.92
C ILE A 137 0.37 -21.87 22.96
N MET A 138 0.35 -21.27 24.15
CA MET A 138 0.42 -19.82 24.30
C MET A 138 1.78 -19.27 23.89
N ASP A 139 2.87 -19.96 24.22
CA ASP A 139 4.22 -19.57 23.80
C ASP A 139 4.36 -19.68 22.26
N GLU A 140 3.90 -20.76 21.65
CA GLU A 140 3.89 -20.95 20.19
C GLU A 140 3.06 -19.86 19.47
N LYS A 141 1.87 -19.54 19.98
CA LYS A 141 1.04 -18.46 19.42
C LYS A 141 1.71 -17.09 19.59
N LEU A 142 2.39 -16.85 20.71
CA LEU A 142 3.11 -15.61 20.96
C LEU A 142 4.33 -15.48 20.03
N ASP A 143 5.07 -16.57 19.83
CA ASP A 143 6.23 -16.58 18.92
C ASP A 143 5.80 -16.37 17.48
N ASN A 144 4.73 -17.04 17.03
CA ASN A 144 4.14 -16.79 15.71
C ASN A 144 3.74 -15.32 15.53
N LEU A 145 3.10 -14.72 16.55
CA LEU A 145 2.70 -13.32 16.53
C LEU A 145 3.90 -12.37 16.42
N ASN A 146 4.97 -12.63 17.16
CA ASN A 146 6.18 -11.80 17.18
C ASN A 146 6.98 -11.90 15.87
N ASN A 147 6.89 -13.02 15.17
CA ASN A 147 7.60 -13.27 13.91
C ASN A 147 6.86 -12.73 12.67
N LYS A 148 5.60 -12.31 12.79
CA LYS A 148 4.84 -11.74 11.66
C LYS A 148 5.19 -10.26 11.42
N GLY A 149 5.57 -9.94 10.19
CA GLY A 149 5.76 -8.56 9.72
C GLY A 149 4.46 -7.81 9.42
N PHE A 150 4.57 -6.71 8.66
CA PHE A 150 3.45 -5.95 8.12
C PHE A 150 3.52 -5.96 6.59
N GLY A 151 2.36 -6.09 5.94
CA GLY A 151 2.21 -6.00 4.49
C GLY A 151 2.74 -4.68 3.92
N GLN A 152 3.24 -4.71 2.69
CA GLN A 152 3.80 -3.54 2.02
C GLN A 152 2.77 -2.78 1.17
N ASP A 153 1.67 -3.44 0.79
CA ASP A 153 0.57 -2.91 0.00
C ASP A 153 -0.77 -3.07 0.72
N LEU A 154 -1.76 -2.26 0.33
CA LEU A 154 -3.06 -2.21 1.00
C LEU A 154 -3.80 -3.56 0.98
N PRO A 155 -3.93 -4.26 -0.17
CA PRO A 155 -4.53 -5.61 -0.20
C PRO A 155 -3.88 -6.60 0.77
N SER A 156 -2.55 -6.63 0.85
CA SER A 156 -1.83 -7.50 1.80
C SER A 156 -2.16 -7.16 3.25
N VAL A 157 -2.21 -5.87 3.61
CA VAL A 157 -2.56 -5.42 4.97
C VAL A 157 -4.03 -5.73 5.30
N GLU A 158 -4.94 -5.63 4.33
CA GLU A 158 -6.34 -6.01 4.53
C GLU A 158 -6.49 -7.51 4.83
N ASN A 159 -5.79 -8.37 4.08
CA ASN A 159 -5.75 -9.80 4.39
C ASN A 159 -5.13 -10.07 5.78
N GLU A 160 -4.05 -9.37 6.15
CA GLU A 160 -3.46 -9.49 7.49
C GLU A 160 -4.42 -9.07 8.62
N VAL A 161 -5.26 -8.05 8.39
CA VAL A 161 -6.30 -7.64 9.35
C VAL A 161 -7.33 -8.75 9.53
N GLU A 162 -7.80 -9.36 8.44
CA GLU A 162 -8.76 -10.47 8.48
C GLU A 162 -8.20 -11.69 9.21
N GLU A 163 -7.00 -12.14 8.82
CA GLU A 163 -6.31 -13.25 9.49
C GLU A 163 -6.07 -12.97 10.97
N HIS A 164 -5.66 -11.75 11.32
CA HIS A 164 -5.38 -11.39 12.70
C HIS A 164 -6.64 -11.30 13.55
N ASN A 165 -7.78 -10.90 12.98
CA ASN A 165 -9.05 -10.91 13.70
C ASN A 165 -9.45 -12.34 14.09
N ILE A 166 -9.28 -13.31 13.19
CA ILE A 166 -9.51 -14.73 13.49
C ILE A 166 -8.55 -15.19 14.60
N PHE A 167 -7.25 -14.91 14.45
CA PHE A 167 -6.25 -15.24 15.47
C PHE A 167 -6.56 -14.59 16.83
N HIS A 168 -7.04 -13.35 16.84
CA HIS A 168 -7.40 -12.65 18.08
C HIS A 168 -8.57 -13.35 18.79
N SER A 169 -9.62 -13.72 18.05
CA SER A 169 -10.74 -14.49 18.59
C SER A 169 -10.31 -15.86 19.13
N GLU A 170 -9.36 -16.53 18.46
CA GLU A 170 -8.77 -17.76 19.00
C GLU A 170 -8.03 -17.54 20.32
N VAL A 171 -7.32 -16.42 20.47
CA VAL A 171 -6.66 -16.05 21.72
C VAL A 171 -7.70 -15.81 22.81
N GLU A 172 -8.76 -15.03 22.56
CA GLU A 172 -9.82 -14.78 23.54
C GLU A 172 -10.51 -16.08 24.01
N ALA A 173 -10.67 -17.05 23.10
CA ALA A 173 -11.23 -18.36 23.40
C ALA A 173 -10.38 -19.22 24.35
N LEU A 174 -9.11 -18.86 24.61
CA LEU A 174 -8.26 -19.54 25.60
C LEU A 174 -8.63 -19.19 27.05
N ALA A 175 -9.36 -18.09 27.29
CA ALA A 175 -9.67 -17.60 28.64
C ALA A 175 -10.26 -18.66 29.59
N PRO A 176 -11.24 -19.49 29.17
CA PRO A 176 -11.83 -20.51 30.05
C PRO A 176 -10.84 -21.62 30.47
N HIS A 177 -9.76 -21.82 29.71
CA HIS A 177 -8.81 -22.92 29.93
C HIS A 177 -7.68 -22.58 30.91
N ILE A 178 -7.53 -21.32 31.29
CA ILE A 178 -6.46 -20.84 32.19
C ILE A 178 -6.71 -21.28 33.64
N ASN A 179 -7.98 -21.41 34.03
CA ASN A 179 -8.40 -21.80 35.39
C ASN A 179 -8.69 -23.30 35.54
N CYS A 180 -8.34 -24.12 34.53
CA CYS A 180 -8.57 -25.56 34.60
C CYS A 180 -7.52 -26.22 35.52
N SER A 181 -8.03 -26.94 36.53
CA SER A 181 -7.34 -27.59 37.66
C SER A 181 -5.82 -27.78 37.53
N GLY A 182 -5.06 -27.14 38.42
CA GLY A 182 -3.62 -27.31 38.59
C GLY A 182 -3.13 -26.66 39.89
N ASP A 183 -1.85 -26.81 40.17
CA ASP A 183 -1.17 -26.11 41.28
C ASP A 183 -1.33 -24.58 41.13
N LYS A 184 -1.44 -23.86 42.24
CA LYS A 184 -1.69 -22.41 42.27
C LYS A 184 -0.60 -21.63 41.52
N ASP A 185 0.64 -22.09 41.62
CA ASP A 185 1.79 -21.47 40.93
C ASP A 185 1.73 -21.72 39.41
N TYR A 186 1.29 -22.91 38.99
CA TYR A 186 1.10 -23.23 37.57
C TYR A 186 0.00 -22.37 36.93
N VAL A 187 -1.15 -22.25 37.59
CA VAL A 187 -2.26 -21.39 37.14
C VAL A 187 -1.82 -19.91 37.06
N SER A 188 -1.07 -19.43 38.05
CA SER A 188 -0.52 -18.07 38.02
C SER A 188 0.43 -17.84 36.84
N SER A 189 1.29 -18.82 36.53
CA SER A 189 2.20 -18.75 35.39
C SER A 189 1.46 -18.74 34.04
N LEU A 190 0.40 -19.56 33.90
CA LEU A 190 -0.45 -19.59 32.71
C LEU A 190 -1.20 -18.27 32.53
N GLN A 191 -1.72 -17.69 33.61
CA GLN A 191 -2.40 -16.39 33.57
C GLN A 191 -1.46 -15.28 33.07
N MET A 192 -0.20 -15.29 33.50
CA MET A 192 0.80 -14.31 33.02
C MET A 192 1.09 -14.48 31.53
N LYS A 193 1.27 -15.72 31.06
CA LYS A 193 1.47 -16.03 29.63
C LYS A 193 0.28 -15.58 28.78
N TYR A 194 -0.94 -15.91 29.22
CA TYR A 194 -2.16 -15.49 28.55
C TYR A 194 -2.28 -13.97 28.47
N ASN A 195 -2.11 -13.27 29.59
CA ASN A 195 -2.21 -11.80 29.62
C ASN A 195 -1.19 -11.15 28.68
N LYS A 196 0.03 -11.69 28.61
CA LYS A 196 1.06 -11.23 27.67
C LYS A 196 0.62 -11.47 26.21
N LEU A 197 0.13 -12.67 25.88
CA LEU A 197 -0.35 -13.01 24.54
C LEU A 197 -1.52 -12.12 24.13
N LEU A 198 -2.51 -11.94 25.00
CA LEU A 198 -3.67 -11.08 24.76
C LEU A 198 -3.24 -9.63 24.54
N ALA A 199 -2.38 -9.08 25.40
CA ALA A 199 -1.88 -7.71 25.25
C ALA A 199 -1.12 -7.52 23.93
N SER A 200 -0.24 -8.46 23.55
CA SER A 200 0.46 -8.42 22.26
C SER A 200 -0.51 -8.54 21.09
N SER A 201 -1.52 -9.41 21.18
CA SER A 201 -2.52 -9.62 20.13
C SER A 201 -3.38 -8.37 19.94
N SER A 202 -3.85 -7.73 21.02
CA SER A 202 -4.59 -6.46 20.96
C SER A 202 -3.71 -5.31 20.47
N ALA A 203 -2.42 -5.29 20.79
CA ALA A 203 -1.48 -4.30 20.27
C ALA A 203 -1.30 -4.46 18.75
N ARG A 204 -1.08 -5.68 18.26
CA ARG A 204 -0.98 -5.96 16.82
C ARG A 204 -2.26 -5.58 16.08
N GLN A 205 -3.43 -5.90 16.64
CA GLN A 205 -4.72 -5.54 16.03
C GLN A 205 -4.85 -4.01 15.87
N ARG A 206 -4.54 -3.24 16.92
CA ARG A 206 -4.55 -1.76 16.84
C ARG A 206 -3.58 -1.24 15.79
N ASN A 207 -2.36 -1.78 15.73
CA ASN A 207 -1.35 -1.38 14.76
C ASN A 207 -1.79 -1.68 13.31
N LEU A 208 -2.35 -2.88 13.06
CA LEU A 208 -2.89 -3.24 11.74
C LEU A 208 -4.03 -2.31 11.31
N LEU A 209 -4.95 -1.99 12.22
CA LEU A 209 -6.06 -1.10 11.93
C LEU A 209 -5.58 0.34 11.65
N SER A 210 -4.63 0.87 12.43
CA SER A 210 -4.06 2.20 12.18
C SER A 210 -3.26 2.25 10.87
N LEU A 211 -2.53 1.18 10.55
CA LEU A 211 -1.78 1.09 9.30
C LEU A 211 -2.73 1.06 8.09
N ARG A 212 -3.77 0.21 8.15
CA ARG A 212 -4.79 0.11 7.09
C ARG A 212 -5.48 1.45 6.86
N ASP A 213 -5.93 2.12 7.92
CA ASP A 213 -6.58 3.44 7.79
C ASP A 213 -5.67 4.46 7.12
N TYR A 214 -4.40 4.52 7.55
CA TYR A 214 -3.41 5.42 6.97
C TYR A 214 -3.17 5.12 5.48
N MET A 215 -2.90 3.86 5.13
CA MET A 215 -2.64 3.42 3.76
C MET A 215 -3.84 3.64 2.85
N GLN A 216 -5.07 3.42 3.33
CA GLN A 216 -6.28 3.71 2.57
C GLN A 216 -6.38 5.20 2.23
N ARG A 217 -6.10 6.08 3.20
CA ARG A 217 -6.12 7.54 2.99
C ARG A 217 -5.04 7.98 2.00
N CYS A 218 -3.83 7.42 2.08
CA CYS A 218 -2.78 7.64 1.08
C CYS A 218 -3.23 7.20 -0.32
N THR A 219 -3.76 5.98 -0.43
CA THR A 219 -4.20 5.40 -1.71
C THR A 219 -5.31 6.24 -2.35
N ASN A 220 -6.25 6.76 -1.55
CA ASN A 220 -7.31 7.63 -2.06
C ASN A 220 -6.77 8.93 -2.66
N GLU A 221 -5.78 9.57 -2.02
CA GLU A 221 -5.20 10.80 -2.54
C GLU A 221 -4.28 10.54 -3.75
N LEU A 222 -3.51 9.44 -3.75
CA LEU A 222 -2.73 9.00 -4.91
C LEU A 222 -3.63 8.79 -6.13
N TYR A 223 -4.71 8.03 -5.96
CA TYR A 223 -5.70 7.80 -7.01
C TYR A 223 -6.34 9.11 -7.51
N TRP A 224 -6.66 10.03 -6.60
CA TRP A 224 -7.19 11.33 -7.00
C TRP A 224 -6.19 12.13 -7.84
N MET A 225 -4.91 12.14 -7.46
CA MET A 225 -3.85 12.84 -8.22
C MET A 225 -3.62 12.22 -9.60
N ASP A 226 -3.61 10.89 -9.70
CA ASP A 226 -3.49 10.16 -10.97
C ASP A 226 -4.60 10.54 -11.95
N GLN A 227 -5.86 10.52 -11.50
CA GLN A 227 -7.00 10.94 -12.32
C GLN A 227 -6.88 12.40 -12.79
N GLN A 228 -6.42 13.29 -11.91
CA GLN A 228 -6.23 14.70 -12.23
C GLN A 228 -5.03 14.95 -13.16
N ALA A 229 -3.99 14.12 -13.09
CA ALA A 229 -2.84 14.15 -13.96
C ALA A 229 -3.19 13.63 -15.36
N GLU A 230 -3.90 12.50 -15.45
CA GLU A 230 -4.33 11.90 -16.71
C GLU A 230 -5.18 12.88 -17.54
N GLU A 231 -6.14 13.57 -16.91
CA GLU A 231 -6.97 14.59 -17.56
C GLU A 231 -6.11 15.72 -18.18
N ARG A 232 -5.05 16.16 -17.48
CA ARG A 232 -4.16 17.26 -17.92
C ARG A 232 -3.17 16.83 -18.99
N ILE A 233 -2.63 15.62 -18.87
CA ILE A 233 -1.70 15.02 -19.83
C ILE A 233 -2.39 14.81 -21.18
N ASN A 234 -3.67 14.44 -21.15
CA ASN A 234 -4.47 14.16 -22.34
C ASN A 234 -5.11 15.40 -22.98
N TYR A 235 -5.04 16.58 -22.33
CA TYR A 235 -5.62 17.80 -22.88
C TYR A 235 -4.87 18.29 -24.13
N ASP A 236 -5.61 18.63 -25.18
CA ASP A 236 -5.05 19.13 -26.43
C ASP A 236 -4.64 20.60 -26.32
N TRP A 237 -3.33 20.86 -26.34
CA TRP A 237 -2.75 22.20 -26.34
C TRP A 237 -2.39 22.73 -27.74
N SER A 238 -2.92 22.11 -28.81
CA SER A 238 -2.68 22.53 -30.20
C SER A 238 -3.59 23.70 -30.64
N ASP A 239 -3.31 24.24 -31.83
CA ASP A 239 -4.03 25.38 -32.40
C ASP A 239 -5.51 25.10 -32.70
N THR A 240 -5.91 23.84 -32.83
CA THR A 240 -7.29 23.44 -33.16
C THR A 240 -8.23 23.47 -31.96
N ASN A 241 -7.70 23.46 -30.73
CA ASN A 241 -8.52 23.48 -29.54
C ASN A 241 -8.96 24.90 -29.16
N LEU A 242 -10.18 25.27 -29.55
CA LEU A 242 -10.76 26.58 -29.23
C LEU A 242 -11.52 26.62 -27.89
N ASP A 243 -11.62 25.51 -27.17
CA ASP A 243 -12.31 25.42 -25.87
C ASP A 243 -11.40 25.76 -24.67
N TYR A 244 -10.17 26.21 -24.93
CA TYR A 244 -9.24 26.65 -23.89
C TYR A 244 -9.80 27.74 -22.94
N PRO A 245 -10.73 28.65 -23.33
CA PRO A 245 -11.30 29.61 -22.38
C PRO A 245 -12.18 28.95 -21.31
N ALA A 246 -12.86 27.85 -21.64
CA ALA A 246 -13.60 27.06 -20.66
C ALA A 246 -12.63 26.36 -19.71
N ARG A 247 -11.55 25.78 -20.26
CA ARG A 247 -10.46 25.20 -19.48
C ARG A 247 -9.79 26.21 -18.54
N GLN A 248 -9.57 27.44 -19.01
CA GLN A 248 -9.03 28.53 -18.20
C GLN A 248 -9.90 28.81 -16.97
N ARG A 249 -11.23 28.88 -17.15
CA ARG A 249 -12.15 29.09 -16.02
C ARG A 249 -12.14 27.92 -15.03
N GLN A 250 -12.02 26.69 -15.54
CA GLN A 250 -11.90 25.50 -14.68
C GLN A 250 -10.61 25.55 -13.85
N TYR A 251 -9.47 25.86 -14.49
CA TYR A 251 -8.19 26.05 -13.82
C TYR A 251 -8.28 27.15 -12.75
N GLU A 252 -8.75 28.34 -13.10
CA GLU A 252 -8.88 29.47 -12.16
C GLU A 252 -9.80 29.14 -10.98
N ASN A 253 -10.91 28.43 -11.22
CA ASN A 253 -11.81 27.99 -10.16
C ASN A 253 -11.15 26.95 -9.24
N PHE A 254 -10.40 25.99 -9.81
CA PHE A 254 -9.66 25.01 -9.03
C PHE A 254 -8.57 25.66 -8.16
N ILE A 255 -7.76 26.55 -8.75
CA ILE A 255 -6.71 27.28 -8.03
C ILE A 255 -7.33 28.14 -6.92
N GLY A 256 -8.41 28.87 -7.22
CA GLY A 256 -9.01 29.82 -6.27
C GLY A 256 -9.87 29.18 -5.17
N LYS A 257 -10.34 27.95 -5.33
CA LYS A 257 -11.30 27.34 -4.38
C LYS A 257 -10.93 25.95 -3.86
N CYS A 258 -10.11 25.19 -4.59
CA CYS A 258 -9.89 23.77 -4.28
C CYS A 258 -8.44 23.46 -3.91
N LEU A 259 -7.46 24.14 -4.51
CA LEU A 259 -6.04 23.82 -4.33
C LEU A 259 -5.60 23.91 -2.86
N GLU A 260 -5.95 24.98 -2.16
CA GLU A 260 -5.59 25.16 -0.74
C GLU A 260 -6.20 24.08 0.16
N SER A 261 -7.47 23.73 -0.06
CA SER A 261 -8.13 22.65 0.68
C SER A 261 -7.47 21.29 0.42
N LYS A 262 -6.98 21.05 -0.79
CA LYS A 262 -6.24 19.83 -1.13
C LYS A 262 -4.86 19.81 -0.52
N GLU A 263 -4.11 20.91 -0.58
CA GLU A 263 -2.82 21.04 0.10
C GLU A 263 -2.95 20.80 1.63
N ALA A 264 -4.02 21.31 2.25
CA ALA A 264 -4.32 21.06 3.65
C ALA A 264 -4.56 19.57 3.95
N THR A 265 -5.22 18.85 3.04
CA THR A 265 -5.47 17.42 3.16
C THR A 265 -4.17 16.61 3.10
N ILE A 266 -3.30 16.91 2.11
CA ILE A 266 -1.98 16.27 1.97
C ILE A 266 -1.09 16.59 3.17
N THR A 267 -1.11 17.84 3.66
CA THR A 267 -0.35 18.23 4.86
C THR A 267 -0.81 17.46 6.09
N LYS A 268 -2.13 17.35 6.30
CA LYS A 268 -2.69 16.57 7.41
C LYS A 268 -2.29 15.09 7.32
N LEU A 269 -2.30 14.51 6.12
CA LEU A 269 -1.87 13.13 5.91
C LEU A 269 -0.38 12.94 6.22
N SER A 270 0.47 13.90 5.86
CA SER A 270 1.87 13.90 6.27
C SER A 270 2.03 13.99 7.78
N ASP A 271 1.31 14.91 8.44
CA ASP A 271 1.37 15.07 9.90
C ASP A 271 0.90 13.82 10.64
N ASP A 272 -0.14 13.13 10.13
CA ASP A 272 -0.65 11.89 10.71
C ASP A 272 0.36 10.73 10.53
N GLY A 273 1.06 10.66 9.40
CA GLY A 273 2.16 9.71 9.18
C GLY A 273 3.32 9.95 10.14
N GLU A 274 3.75 11.20 10.29
CA GLU A 274 4.81 11.58 11.25
C GLU A 274 4.43 11.22 12.69
N LYS A 275 3.16 11.38 13.09
CA LYS A 275 2.68 10.96 14.42
C LYS A 275 2.79 9.46 14.64
N LEU A 276 2.43 8.65 13.64
CA LEU A 276 2.55 7.19 13.74
C LEU A 276 4.02 6.76 13.83
N ILE A 277 4.91 7.39 13.07
CA ILE A 277 6.35 7.14 13.14
C ILE A 277 6.89 7.55 14.53
N ALA A 278 6.48 8.71 15.05
CA ALA A 278 6.88 9.19 16.37
C ALA A 278 6.35 8.30 17.52
N ALA A 279 5.22 7.62 17.30
CA ALA A 279 4.67 6.62 18.22
C ALA A 279 5.36 5.24 18.09
N GLU A 280 6.47 5.15 17.35
CA GLU A 280 7.24 3.92 17.10
C GLU A 280 6.38 2.79 16.49
N HIS A 281 5.46 3.14 15.59
CA HIS A 281 4.61 2.16 14.93
C HIS A 281 5.47 1.08 14.21
N PRO A 282 5.20 -0.22 14.42
CA PRO A 282 6.07 -1.28 13.88
C PRO A 282 6.08 -1.35 12.33
N GLY A 283 5.01 -0.85 11.68
CA GLY A 283 4.94 -0.64 10.23
C GLY A 283 5.58 0.66 9.70
N LYS A 284 6.49 1.31 10.45
CA LYS A 284 7.05 2.63 10.10
C LYS A 284 7.59 2.73 8.67
N ASN A 285 8.26 1.70 8.16
CA ASN A 285 8.87 1.72 6.83
C ASN A 285 7.78 1.83 5.73
N VAL A 286 6.65 1.16 5.95
CA VAL A 286 5.50 1.19 5.02
C VAL A 286 4.84 2.57 5.05
N ILE A 287 4.71 3.15 6.25
CA ILE A 287 4.17 4.51 6.45
C ILE A 287 5.07 5.53 5.75
N GLU A 288 6.39 5.45 5.94
CA GLU A 288 7.36 6.34 5.28
C GLU A 288 7.29 6.22 3.76
N ALA A 289 7.24 5.00 3.21
CA ALA A 289 7.14 4.77 1.77
C ALA A 289 5.85 5.37 1.17
N HIS A 290 4.69 5.16 1.82
CA HIS A 290 3.41 5.73 1.35
C HIS A 290 3.38 7.25 1.48
N MET A 291 3.95 7.80 2.55
CA MET A 291 4.09 9.24 2.72
C MET A 291 4.97 9.84 1.62
N GLU A 292 6.11 9.22 1.31
CA GLU A 292 7.01 9.64 0.23
C GLU A 292 6.34 9.58 -1.14
N ALA A 293 5.60 8.50 -1.44
CA ALA A 293 4.82 8.38 -2.67
C ALA A 293 3.80 9.53 -2.82
N VAL A 294 3.03 9.82 -1.77
CA VAL A 294 2.07 10.94 -1.78
C VAL A 294 2.78 12.28 -2.02
N HIS A 295 3.94 12.51 -1.41
CA HIS A 295 4.70 13.76 -1.62
C HIS A 295 5.28 13.86 -3.05
N ALA A 296 5.71 12.75 -3.63
CA ALA A 296 6.23 12.68 -5.00
C ALA A 296 5.11 13.03 -6.00
N ASP A 297 3.98 12.32 -5.94
CA ASP A 297 2.82 12.56 -6.81
C ASP A 297 2.25 13.96 -6.62
N TRP A 298 2.20 14.47 -5.39
CA TRP A 298 1.75 15.84 -5.14
C TRP A 298 2.68 16.88 -5.79
N LYS A 299 4.00 16.66 -5.71
CA LYS A 299 4.98 17.53 -6.40
C LYS A 299 4.77 17.49 -7.92
N GLU A 300 4.61 16.30 -8.48
CA GLU A 300 4.38 16.11 -9.91
C GLU A 300 3.07 16.76 -10.37
N TYR A 301 1.99 16.58 -9.60
CA TYR A 301 0.71 17.22 -9.86
C TYR A 301 0.81 18.76 -9.86
N LEU A 302 1.51 19.35 -8.89
CA LEU A 302 1.76 20.79 -8.87
C LEU A 302 2.57 21.25 -10.09
N ASN A 303 3.52 20.44 -10.55
CA ASN A 303 4.28 20.71 -11.76
C ASN A 303 3.39 20.71 -13.02
N LEU A 304 2.41 19.81 -13.10
CA LEU A 304 1.41 19.82 -14.18
C LEU A 304 0.52 21.07 -14.15
N LEU A 305 0.16 21.59 -12.97
CA LEU A 305 -0.57 22.87 -12.87
C LEU A 305 0.25 24.04 -13.42
N ILE A 306 1.56 24.05 -13.20
CA ILE A 306 2.46 25.07 -13.77
C ILE A 306 2.47 24.96 -15.29
N CYS A 307 2.55 23.75 -15.84
CA CYS A 307 2.49 23.53 -17.28
C CYS A 307 1.16 24.04 -17.86
N GLU A 308 0.04 23.70 -17.22
CA GLU A 308 -1.30 24.16 -17.60
C GLU A 308 -1.42 25.69 -17.58
N GLU A 309 -0.92 26.37 -16.55
CA GLU A 309 -0.87 27.84 -16.47
C GLU A 309 -0.14 28.45 -17.69
N ASN A 310 1.01 27.89 -18.03
CA ASN A 310 1.81 28.37 -19.16
C ASN A 310 1.12 28.10 -20.49
N HIS A 311 0.54 26.91 -20.69
CA HIS A 311 -0.17 26.62 -21.93
C HIS A 311 -1.42 27.47 -22.09
N LEU A 312 -2.22 27.70 -21.04
CA LEU A 312 -3.37 28.61 -21.09
C LEU A 312 -2.96 30.02 -21.52
N LYS A 313 -1.84 30.52 -20.97
CA LYS A 313 -1.28 31.81 -21.36
C LYS A 313 -0.87 31.82 -22.84
N HIS A 314 -0.12 30.82 -23.30
CA HIS A 314 0.33 30.76 -24.69
C HIS A 314 -0.82 30.55 -25.69
N MET A 315 -1.83 29.78 -25.33
CA MET A 315 -3.06 29.59 -26.12
C MET A 315 -3.79 30.92 -26.30
N ASP A 316 -3.92 31.70 -25.22
CA ASP A 316 -4.53 33.03 -25.25
C ASP A 316 -3.73 34.02 -26.11
N GLU A 317 -2.41 34.06 -25.94
CA GLU A 317 -1.52 34.93 -26.73
C GLU A 317 -1.56 34.60 -28.23
N TYR A 318 -1.51 33.30 -28.58
CA TYR A 318 -1.61 32.80 -29.95
C TYR A 318 -2.96 33.21 -30.59
N ASN A 319 -4.07 32.89 -29.93
CA ASN A 319 -5.41 33.17 -30.47
C ASN A 319 -5.69 34.67 -30.59
N LYS A 320 -5.25 35.48 -29.61
CA LYS A 320 -5.33 36.95 -29.67
C LYS A 320 -4.55 37.50 -30.86
N TYR A 321 -3.32 37.03 -31.08
CA TYR A 321 -2.52 37.44 -32.23
C TYR A 321 -3.21 37.12 -33.55
N HIS A 322 -3.62 35.87 -33.76
CA HIS A 322 -4.22 35.46 -35.03
C HIS A 322 -5.57 36.12 -35.28
N LYS A 323 -6.37 36.39 -34.23
CA LYS A 323 -7.60 37.18 -34.35
C LYS A 323 -7.28 38.60 -34.83
N GLU A 324 -6.35 39.28 -34.18
CA GLU A 324 -5.98 40.66 -34.54
C GLU A 324 -5.36 40.75 -35.94
N ALA A 325 -4.57 39.76 -36.35
CA ALA A 325 -4.02 39.66 -37.69
C ALA A 325 -5.13 39.49 -38.74
N ARG A 326 -6.11 38.61 -38.52
CA ARG A 326 -7.29 38.45 -39.40
C ARG A 326 -8.11 39.72 -39.49
N ASP A 327 -8.42 40.35 -38.37
CA ASP A 327 -9.18 41.60 -38.32
C ASP A 327 -8.46 42.72 -39.09
N THR A 328 -7.12 42.79 -38.99
CA THR A 328 -6.30 43.74 -39.77
C THR A 328 -6.33 43.40 -41.25
N GLN A 329 -6.22 42.13 -41.61
CA GLN A 329 -6.26 41.67 -43.00
C GLN A 329 -7.59 42.03 -43.66
N ASP A 330 -8.70 41.79 -42.99
CA ASP A 330 -10.03 42.06 -43.52
C ASP A 330 -10.30 43.56 -43.67
N LEU A 331 -9.69 44.37 -42.82
CA LEU A 331 -9.73 45.83 -42.94
C LEU A 331 -8.92 46.33 -44.13
N LEU A 332 -7.70 45.83 -44.32
CA LEU A 332 -6.87 46.18 -45.49
C LEU A 332 -7.54 45.73 -46.80
N LYS A 333 -8.15 44.55 -46.84
CA LYS A 333 -8.92 44.08 -48.01
C LYS A 333 -10.11 44.98 -48.34
N ARG A 334 -10.84 45.45 -47.32
CA ARG A 334 -11.95 46.40 -47.49
C ARG A 334 -11.45 47.72 -48.08
N LEU A 335 -10.37 48.28 -47.53
CA LEU A 335 -9.76 49.50 -48.06
C LEU A 335 -9.27 49.34 -49.52
N ASP A 336 -8.64 48.21 -49.85
CA ASP A 336 -8.21 47.96 -51.23
C ASP A 336 -9.41 47.89 -52.20
N THR A 337 -10.51 47.28 -51.76
CA THR A 337 -11.76 47.18 -52.52
C THR A 337 -12.41 48.56 -52.71
N GLU A 338 -12.49 49.39 -51.65
CA GLU A 338 -13.00 50.75 -51.74
C GLU A 338 -12.16 51.62 -52.69
N LEU A 339 -10.83 51.50 -52.63
CA LEU A 339 -9.91 52.18 -53.55
C LEU A 339 -10.16 51.79 -55.01
N ASN A 340 -10.48 50.53 -55.28
CA ASN A 340 -10.80 50.05 -56.64
C ASN A 340 -12.15 50.57 -57.15
N GLN A 341 -13.17 50.64 -56.28
CA GLN A 341 -14.55 50.88 -56.71
C GLN A 341 -14.94 52.37 -56.72
N LYS A 342 -14.46 53.15 -55.74
CA LYS A 342 -15.03 54.48 -55.44
C LYS A 342 -14.27 55.63 -56.09
N TYR A 343 -12.96 55.51 -56.27
CA TYR A 343 -12.07 56.62 -56.63
C TYR A 343 -11.77 56.70 -58.14
N ASN A 344 -12.70 56.24 -58.98
CA ASN A 344 -12.61 56.44 -60.43
C ASN A 344 -12.89 57.93 -60.76
N PRO A 345 -11.95 58.66 -61.39
CA PRO A 345 -12.13 60.06 -61.79
C PRO A 345 -13.14 60.26 -62.93
N GLU A 346 -13.52 59.20 -63.64
CA GLU A 346 -14.36 59.30 -64.82
C GLU A 346 -15.81 59.66 -64.47
N PHE A 347 -16.42 60.55 -65.27
CA PHE A 347 -17.80 61.01 -65.12
C PHE A 347 -18.15 61.72 -63.79
N LYS A 348 -17.18 62.36 -63.14
CA LYS A 348 -17.37 63.16 -61.90
C LYS A 348 -17.34 64.67 -62.16
N ASP A 349 -18.18 65.42 -61.46
CA ASP A 349 -18.15 66.90 -61.48
C ASP A 349 -17.13 67.49 -60.48
N VAL A 350 -16.90 68.81 -60.53
CA VAL A 350 -15.91 69.52 -59.69
C VAL A 350 -16.17 69.31 -58.19
N TYR A 351 -17.43 69.35 -57.74
CA TYR A 351 -17.77 69.23 -56.32
C TYR A 351 -17.63 67.78 -55.83
N GLN A 352 -18.03 66.81 -56.65
CA GLN A 352 -17.82 65.39 -56.38
C GLN A 352 -16.33 65.05 -56.27
N MET A 353 -15.50 65.62 -57.17
CA MET A 353 -14.06 65.44 -57.15
C MET A 353 -13.40 66.05 -55.90
N GLU A 354 -13.79 67.25 -55.50
CA GLU A 354 -13.31 67.88 -54.26
C GLU A 354 -13.68 67.02 -53.03
N GLY A 355 -14.91 66.50 -52.98
CA GLY A 355 -15.37 65.58 -51.95
C GLY A 355 -14.53 64.30 -51.88
N LEU A 356 -14.28 63.65 -53.03
CA LEU A 356 -13.47 62.42 -53.11
C LEU A 356 -12.01 62.66 -52.69
N ILE A 357 -11.42 63.79 -53.07
CA ILE A 357 -10.06 64.16 -52.65
C ILE A 357 -9.99 64.32 -51.13
N ARG A 358 -10.97 65.02 -50.54
CA ARG A 358 -11.03 65.24 -49.09
C ARG A 358 -11.23 63.93 -48.33
N GLU A 359 -12.13 63.07 -48.81
CA GLU A 359 -12.35 61.76 -48.21
C GLU A 359 -11.10 60.88 -48.27
N MET A 360 -10.38 60.88 -49.40
CA MET A 360 -9.13 60.14 -49.54
C MET A 360 -8.01 60.69 -48.63
N ASP A 361 -7.99 61.99 -48.36
CA ASP A 361 -7.11 62.59 -47.35
C ASP A 361 -7.42 62.08 -45.94
N ASP A 362 -8.70 61.91 -45.61
CA ASP A 362 -9.11 61.35 -44.32
C ASP A 362 -8.82 59.85 -44.24
N GLN A 363 -9.01 59.09 -45.33
CA GLN A 363 -8.59 57.69 -45.40
C GLN A 363 -7.06 57.53 -45.28
N ALA A 364 -6.26 58.42 -45.88
CA ALA A 364 -4.80 58.38 -45.77
C ALA A 364 -4.35 58.52 -44.31
N LYS A 365 -4.92 59.47 -43.57
CA LYS A 365 -4.68 59.62 -42.13
C LYS A 365 -5.11 58.39 -41.33
N ALA A 366 -6.24 57.78 -41.70
CA ALA A 366 -6.70 56.54 -41.06
C ALA A 366 -5.71 55.38 -41.27
N ILE A 367 -5.11 55.27 -42.47
CA ILE A 367 -4.10 54.25 -42.75
C ILE A 367 -2.81 54.45 -41.96
N ASP A 368 -2.44 55.70 -41.65
CA ASP A 368 -1.28 55.97 -40.79
C ASP A 368 -1.47 55.41 -39.37
N HIS A 369 -2.69 55.38 -38.83
CA HIS A 369 -2.98 54.69 -37.58
C HIS A 369 -2.85 53.16 -37.67
N PHE A 370 -2.95 52.58 -38.87
CA PHE A 370 -2.69 51.15 -39.08
C PHE A 370 -1.20 50.82 -39.11
N ASP A 371 -0.30 51.79 -39.35
CA ASP A 371 1.15 51.52 -39.31
C ASP A 371 1.58 51.01 -37.94
N GLU A 372 1.07 51.63 -36.86
CA GLU A 372 1.39 51.22 -35.50
C GLU A 372 0.85 49.82 -35.21
N ARG A 373 -0.37 49.51 -35.66
CA ARG A 373 -0.98 48.19 -35.50
C ARG A 373 -0.22 47.10 -36.25
N VAL A 374 0.16 47.34 -37.51
CA VAL A 374 0.92 46.38 -38.33
C VAL A 374 2.33 46.19 -37.76
N LYS A 375 3.01 47.27 -37.33
CA LYS A 375 4.31 47.16 -36.64
C LYS A 375 4.21 46.37 -35.34
N ALA A 376 3.16 46.59 -34.54
CA ALA A 376 2.91 45.84 -33.32
C ALA A 376 2.69 44.36 -33.60
N LEU A 377 1.95 44.02 -34.66
CA LEU A 377 1.79 42.64 -35.13
C LEU A 377 3.13 42.05 -35.59
N GLN A 378 3.96 42.78 -36.34
CA GLN A 378 5.28 42.29 -36.77
C GLN A 378 6.15 41.96 -35.56
N ASN A 379 6.21 42.86 -34.57
CA ASN A 379 6.98 42.63 -33.35
C ASN A 379 6.46 41.44 -32.55
N ARG A 380 5.14 41.31 -32.42
CA ARG A 380 4.52 40.19 -31.68
C ARG A 380 4.66 38.86 -32.40
N SER A 381 4.68 38.85 -33.73
CA SER A 381 4.81 37.63 -34.54
C SER A 381 6.07 36.83 -34.16
N LEU A 382 7.15 37.51 -33.78
CA LEU A 382 8.41 36.90 -33.33
C LEU A 382 8.28 36.13 -32.02
N GLN A 383 7.27 36.43 -31.21
CA GLN A 383 7.04 35.82 -29.89
C GLN A 383 5.90 34.81 -29.90
N VAL A 384 5.20 34.63 -31.03
CA VAL A 384 4.12 33.64 -31.15
C VAL A 384 4.72 32.24 -31.17
N LEU A 385 4.17 31.36 -30.33
CA LEU A 385 4.55 29.94 -30.31
C LEU A 385 3.88 29.19 -31.48
N PRO A 386 4.58 28.26 -32.15
CA PRO A 386 4.02 27.47 -33.24
C PRO A 386 3.13 26.33 -32.72
N LEU A 387 1.93 26.63 -32.25
CA LEU A 387 1.02 25.63 -31.65
C LEU A 387 0.63 24.49 -32.61
N LYS A 388 0.61 24.75 -33.92
CA LYS A 388 0.42 23.73 -34.97
C LYS A 388 1.40 22.58 -34.86
N TYR A 389 2.64 22.84 -34.46
CA TYR A 389 3.68 21.82 -34.37
C TYR A 389 3.49 20.83 -33.21
N ARG A 390 2.53 21.09 -32.31
CA ARG A 390 2.13 20.10 -31.30
C ARG A 390 1.33 18.93 -31.90
N ARG A 391 0.68 19.12 -33.05
CA ARG A 391 -0.05 18.08 -33.80
C ARG A 391 0.65 17.67 -35.10
N GLU A 392 1.27 18.62 -35.79
CA GLU A 392 1.97 18.40 -37.07
C GLU A 392 3.49 18.55 -36.86
N THR A 393 4.19 17.45 -36.60
CA THR A 393 5.64 17.51 -36.38
C THR A 393 6.36 17.75 -37.71
N PRO A 394 7.12 18.85 -37.87
CA PRO A 394 7.90 19.10 -39.08
C PRO A 394 8.98 18.02 -39.29
N GLN A 395 9.44 17.86 -40.53
CA GLN A 395 10.53 16.91 -40.85
C GLN A 395 11.86 17.27 -40.16
N LYS A 396 12.04 18.54 -39.80
CA LYS A 396 13.21 19.02 -39.06
C LYS A 396 13.00 18.82 -37.56
N LEU A 397 14.04 18.33 -36.89
CA LEU A 397 14.06 18.22 -35.42
C LEU A 397 13.80 19.60 -34.78
N LEU A 398 12.86 19.64 -33.84
CA LEU A 398 12.45 20.87 -33.18
C LEU A 398 13.11 21.02 -31.81
N PRO A 399 13.60 22.22 -31.44
CA PRO A 399 13.89 22.50 -30.05
C PRO A 399 12.59 22.55 -29.25
N ILE A 400 12.62 22.05 -28.02
CA ILE A 400 11.53 22.16 -27.05
C ILE A 400 12.12 22.61 -25.71
N GLU A 401 11.33 23.30 -24.90
CA GLU A 401 11.74 23.81 -23.60
C GLU A 401 10.82 23.26 -22.51
N ALA A 402 11.41 22.78 -21.41
CA ALA A 402 10.67 22.20 -20.32
C ALA A 402 10.01 23.26 -19.43
N LEU A 403 8.71 23.13 -19.19
CA LEU A 403 7.90 24.04 -18.36
C LEU A 403 7.97 23.71 -16.87
N CYS A 404 8.27 22.46 -16.52
CA CYS A 404 8.34 21.96 -15.16
C CYS A 404 9.48 20.96 -14.96
N GLU A 405 9.69 20.53 -13.72
CA GLU A 405 10.48 19.34 -13.41
C GLU A 405 9.58 18.10 -13.56
N PHE A 406 10.10 17.01 -14.11
CA PHE A 406 9.35 15.76 -14.26
C PHE A 406 10.31 14.57 -14.17
N ASP A 407 10.01 13.61 -13.31
CA ASP A 407 10.84 12.42 -13.13
C ASP A 407 10.33 11.31 -14.06
N THR A 408 11.24 10.70 -14.83
CA THR A 408 10.95 9.57 -15.72
C THR A 408 11.87 8.41 -15.38
N ASP A 409 11.52 7.21 -15.83
CA ASP A 409 12.37 6.02 -15.68
C ASP A 409 13.77 6.18 -16.31
N GLU A 410 13.89 7.04 -17.32
CA GLU A 410 15.10 7.24 -18.14
C GLU A 410 15.92 8.45 -17.67
N GLY A 411 15.38 9.27 -16.76
CA GLY A 411 16.02 10.46 -16.22
C GLY A 411 15.05 11.57 -15.83
N GLN A 412 15.60 12.69 -15.36
CA GLN A 412 14.79 13.84 -14.92
C GLN A 412 14.75 14.93 -15.99
N VAL A 413 13.56 15.42 -16.29
CA VAL A 413 13.33 16.66 -17.02
C VAL A 413 13.50 17.83 -16.07
N LEU A 414 14.35 18.78 -16.45
CA LEU A 414 14.65 19.98 -15.67
C LEU A 414 13.95 21.20 -16.26
N ARG A 415 13.25 21.96 -15.42
CA ARG A 415 12.53 23.17 -15.80
C ARG A 415 13.46 24.22 -16.43
N GLY A 416 13.05 24.78 -17.56
CA GLY A 416 13.76 25.81 -18.31
C GLY A 416 14.88 25.28 -19.21
N GLU A 417 15.23 24.00 -19.12
CA GLU A 417 16.21 23.39 -20.00
C GLU A 417 15.62 23.11 -21.38
N ARG A 418 16.52 23.14 -22.38
CA ARG A 418 16.16 22.89 -23.77
C ARG A 418 16.53 21.46 -24.18
N TYR A 419 15.59 20.83 -24.86
CA TYR A 419 15.70 19.50 -25.41
C TYR A 419 15.44 19.55 -26.92
N THR A 420 15.78 18.47 -27.62
CA THR A 420 15.39 18.29 -29.02
C THR A 420 14.30 17.23 -29.11
N LEU A 421 13.16 17.58 -29.69
CA LEU A 421 12.07 16.65 -29.98
C LEU A 421 12.52 15.66 -31.06
N LEU A 422 12.46 14.36 -30.73
CA LEU A 422 12.77 13.27 -31.64
C LEU A 422 11.50 12.67 -32.25
N ARG A 423 10.47 12.45 -31.43
CA ARG A 423 9.21 11.86 -31.87
C ARG A 423 8.04 12.43 -31.06
N ASN A 424 6.95 12.71 -31.76
CA ASN A 424 5.69 13.12 -31.16
C ASN A 424 4.71 11.94 -31.21
N ASN A 425 4.42 11.33 -30.05
CA ASN A 425 3.48 10.23 -29.91
C ASN A 425 2.14 10.71 -29.31
N GLY A 426 1.74 11.96 -29.59
CA GLY A 426 0.54 12.57 -29.02
C GLY A 426 0.80 13.10 -27.61
N THR A 427 0.40 12.34 -26.59
CA THR A 427 0.44 12.76 -25.17
C THR A 427 1.81 12.56 -24.53
N LYS A 428 2.69 11.75 -25.14
CA LYS A 428 4.08 11.54 -24.74
C LYS A 428 5.03 11.88 -25.87
N TRP A 429 6.14 12.54 -25.56
CA TRP A 429 7.17 12.94 -26.51
C TRP A 429 8.50 12.29 -26.17
N ASP A 430 9.19 11.83 -27.21
CA ASP A 430 10.57 11.36 -27.10
C ASP A 430 11.49 12.55 -27.35
N ALA A 431 12.32 12.88 -26.37
CA ALA A 431 13.21 14.02 -26.39
C ALA A 431 14.66 13.58 -26.16
N LYS A 432 15.61 14.40 -26.58
CA LYS A 432 17.02 14.27 -26.17
C LYS A 432 17.53 15.54 -25.50
N ASP A 433 18.33 15.37 -24.47
CA ASP A 433 19.02 16.48 -23.82
C ASP A 433 20.26 16.94 -24.59
N ALA A 434 20.94 17.98 -24.09
CA ALA A 434 22.17 18.50 -24.68
C ALA A 434 23.34 17.49 -24.67
N ALA A 435 23.31 16.51 -23.75
CA ALA A 435 24.30 15.43 -23.66
C ALA A 435 23.98 14.25 -24.60
N GLY A 436 22.85 14.29 -25.31
CA GLY A 436 22.40 13.22 -26.20
C GLY A 436 21.67 12.08 -25.51
N ARG A 437 21.38 12.18 -24.20
CA ARG A 437 20.55 11.22 -23.48
C ARG A 437 19.10 11.36 -23.93
N LYS A 438 18.46 10.23 -24.21
CA LYS A 438 17.06 10.17 -24.62
C LYS A 438 16.18 9.96 -23.40
N LEU A 439 15.04 10.61 -23.39
CA LEU A 439 14.00 10.44 -22.39
C LEU A 439 12.63 10.55 -23.05
N THR A 440 11.63 9.87 -22.49
CA THR A 440 10.23 10.00 -22.87
C THR A 440 9.47 10.64 -21.71
N ALA A 441 8.82 11.77 -21.98
CA ALA A 441 8.06 12.53 -20.99
C ALA A 441 6.74 13.05 -21.56
N PRO A 442 5.75 13.40 -20.71
CA PRO A 442 4.48 13.95 -21.16
C PRO A 442 4.67 15.21 -22.01
N ALA A 443 3.95 15.30 -23.14
CA ALA A 443 3.99 16.43 -24.04
C ALA A 443 3.61 17.76 -23.37
N VAL A 444 2.75 17.70 -22.34
CA VAL A 444 2.33 18.85 -21.53
C VAL A 444 3.51 19.48 -20.77
N CYS A 445 4.57 18.73 -20.46
CA CYS A 445 5.76 19.25 -19.79
C CYS A 445 6.61 20.15 -20.67
N PHE A 446 6.35 20.24 -21.98
CA PHE A 446 7.16 20.98 -22.92
C PHE A 446 6.37 22.03 -23.70
N MET A 447 7.05 23.14 -24.01
CA MET A 447 6.64 24.09 -25.02
C MET A 447 7.58 24.05 -26.21
N ILE A 448 7.07 24.35 -27.41
CA ILE A 448 7.89 24.63 -28.58
C ILE A 448 8.18 26.13 -28.55
N PRO A 449 9.44 26.57 -28.41
CA PRO A 449 9.75 27.98 -28.26
C PRO A 449 9.37 28.76 -29.53
N PRO A 450 9.10 30.07 -29.41
CA PRO A 450 9.00 30.95 -30.57
C PRO A 450 10.23 30.84 -31.48
N THR A 451 10.12 31.07 -32.78
CA THR A 451 9.06 31.83 -33.47
C THR A 451 8.19 30.95 -34.38
N ASP A 452 6.89 31.25 -34.45
CA ASP A 452 5.99 30.66 -35.45
C ASP A 452 6.21 31.23 -36.86
N PRO A 453 6.63 30.41 -37.85
CA PRO A 453 6.85 30.89 -39.22
C PRO A 453 5.58 31.43 -39.90
N GLU A 454 4.40 30.89 -39.57
CA GLU A 454 3.14 31.34 -40.16
C GLU A 454 2.71 32.71 -39.63
N ALA A 455 2.87 32.94 -38.32
CA ALA A 455 2.66 34.25 -37.73
C ALA A 455 3.52 35.32 -38.40
N VAL A 456 4.83 35.06 -38.59
CA VAL A 456 5.75 36.00 -39.27
C VAL A 456 5.32 36.23 -40.71
N GLY A 457 5.08 35.17 -41.48
CA GLY A 457 4.66 35.29 -42.88
C GLY A 457 3.34 36.07 -43.04
N THR A 458 2.39 35.87 -42.12
CA THR A 458 1.14 36.65 -42.09
C THR A 458 1.42 38.13 -41.84
N SER A 459 2.28 38.45 -40.88
CA SER A 459 2.57 39.84 -40.54
C SER A 459 3.33 40.58 -41.64
N ASP A 460 4.27 39.92 -42.31
CA ASP A 460 5.02 40.49 -43.44
C ASP A 460 4.13 40.71 -44.66
N ASN A 461 3.17 39.81 -44.89
CA ASN A 461 2.14 39.98 -45.89
C ASN A 461 1.23 41.19 -45.57
N LEU A 462 0.82 41.38 -44.32
CA LEU A 462 0.06 42.56 -43.89
C LEU A 462 0.83 43.87 -44.13
N ALA A 463 2.11 43.91 -43.77
CA ALA A 463 2.96 45.08 -44.03
C ALA A 463 3.12 45.37 -45.53
N SER A 464 3.27 44.34 -46.34
CA SER A 464 3.37 44.46 -47.80
C SER A 464 2.05 44.97 -48.42
N GLN A 465 0.91 44.42 -47.98
CA GLN A 465 -0.41 44.87 -48.42
C GLN A 465 -0.68 46.32 -48.03
N GLN A 466 -0.35 46.70 -46.79
CA GLN A 466 -0.51 48.08 -46.32
C GLN A 466 0.32 49.05 -47.17
N LYS A 467 1.57 48.72 -47.46
CA LYS A 467 2.43 49.52 -48.34
C LYS A 467 1.84 49.66 -49.75
N ALA A 468 1.31 48.58 -50.31
CA ALA A 468 0.67 48.60 -51.63
C ALA A 468 -0.58 49.50 -51.64
N ILE A 469 -1.43 49.42 -50.61
CA ILE A 469 -2.62 50.27 -50.46
C ILE A 469 -2.22 51.75 -50.33
N LYS A 470 -1.19 52.07 -49.53
CA LYS A 470 -0.67 53.45 -49.42
C LYS A 470 -0.21 54.00 -50.78
N GLN A 471 0.53 53.20 -51.55
CA GLN A 471 0.98 53.59 -52.89
C GLN A 471 -0.21 53.79 -53.83
N LYS A 472 -1.16 52.87 -53.84
CA LYS A 472 -2.37 52.94 -54.66
C LYS A 472 -3.22 54.18 -54.32
N MET A 473 -3.38 54.48 -53.04
CA MET A 473 -4.07 55.68 -52.57
C MET A 473 -3.38 56.96 -53.04
N ALA A 474 -2.04 57.02 -52.97
CA ALA A 474 -1.29 58.16 -53.50
C ALA A 474 -1.46 58.32 -55.02
N THR A 475 -1.47 57.22 -55.77
CA THR A 475 -1.72 57.23 -57.23
C THR A 475 -3.14 57.67 -57.57
N SER A 476 -4.16 57.11 -56.91
CA SER A 476 -5.56 57.52 -57.08
C SER A 476 -5.76 58.99 -56.70
N LYS A 477 -5.07 59.47 -55.66
CA LYS A 477 -5.05 60.89 -55.27
C LYS A 477 -4.47 61.78 -56.34
N GLY A 478 -3.33 61.41 -56.90
CA GLY A 478 -2.73 62.14 -58.02
C GLY A 478 -3.68 62.21 -59.23
N ALA A 479 -4.35 61.10 -59.56
CA ALA A 479 -5.32 61.05 -60.66
C ALA A 479 -6.54 61.95 -60.42
N LEU A 480 -7.09 61.91 -59.19
CA LEU A 480 -8.23 62.75 -58.82
C LEU A 480 -7.85 64.24 -58.81
N MET A 481 -6.70 64.61 -58.25
CA MET A 481 -6.22 66.01 -58.28
C MET A 481 -6.03 66.52 -59.71
N LYS A 482 -5.41 65.72 -60.59
CA LYS A 482 -5.20 66.10 -61.99
C LYS A 482 -6.52 66.38 -62.69
N ARG A 483 -7.51 65.49 -62.55
CA ARG A 483 -8.84 65.68 -63.16
C ARG A 483 -9.60 66.86 -62.56
N PHE A 484 -9.46 67.10 -61.25
CA PHE A 484 -10.04 68.26 -60.59
C PHE A 484 -9.48 69.59 -61.12
N GLU A 485 -8.17 69.67 -61.38
CA GLU A 485 -7.55 70.85 -62.00
C GLU A 485 -8.01 71.07 -63.46
N GLU A 486 -8.17 70.00 -64.23
CA GLU A 486 -8.72 70.06 -65.59
C GLU A 486 -10.16 70.63 -65.58
N LEU A 487 -11.03 70.08 -64.75
CA LEU A 487 -12.42 70.54 -64.61
C LEU A 487 -12.49 71.98 -64.10
N LYS A 488 -11.58 72.39 -63.19
CA LYS A 488 -11.49 73.79 -62.75
C LYS A 488 -11.13 74.74 -63.88
N LYS A 489 -10.20 74.35 -64.76
CA LYS A 489 -9.83 75.15 -65.94
C LYS A 489 -10.98 75.22 -66.95
N GLU A 490 -11.72 74.14 -67.14
CA GLU A 490 -12.94 74.09 -67.97
C GLU A 490 -14.06 74.97 -67.40
N SER A 491 -14.22 75.04 -66.07
CA SER A 491 -15.17 75.94 -65.39
C SER A 491 -14.69 77.40 -65.27
N GLY A 492 -13.42 77.66 -65.59
CA GLY A 492 -12.70 78.91 -65.35
C GLY A 492 -13.01 80.06 -66.32
N THR A 493 -13.90 79.87 -67.29
CA THR A 493 -14.56 80.96 -68.01
C THR A 493 -15.81 81.41 -67.25
N GLY A 494 -15.65 82.03 -66.07
CA GLY A 494 -16.81 82.52 -65.31
C GLY A 494 -16.56 82.89 -63.85
N THR A 495 -16.04 84.11 -63.64
CA THR A 495 -16.23 85.00 -62.46
C THR A 495 -15.84 84.56 -61.04
N ALA A 496 -15.19 85.53 -60.37
CA ALA A 496 -14.61 85.50 -59.05
C ALA A 496 -15.60 85.45 -57.87
N GLY A 497 -15.14 84.97 -56.72
CA GLY A 497 -15.91 84.96 -55.46
C GLY A 497 -15.13 84.52 -54.21
N THR A 498 -14.24 85.40 -53.73
CA THR A 498 -13.93 85.75 -52.33
C THR A 498 -14.44 84.89 -51.16
N VAL A 499 -13.48 84.29 -50.43
CA VAL A 499 -13.26 84.26 -48.95
C VAL A 499 -14.29 83.56 -48.03
N ARG A 500 -13.80 82.60 -47.21
CA ARG A 500 -13.70 82.70 -45.72
C ARG A 500 -13.28 81.38 -45.06
N SER A 501 -12.13 81.42 -44.42
CA SER A 501 -11.70 80.54 -43.31
C SER A 501 -12.28 81.04 -41.99
N ILE A 502 -12.82 80.19 -41.11
CA ILE A 502 -12.63 80.21 -39.63
C ILE A 502 -12.97 78.81 -39.02
N PRO A 503 -12.78 78.49 -37.71
CA PRO A 503 -11.94 77.38 -37.22
C PRO A 503 -12.74 76.42 -36.30
N VAL A 504 -12.09 75.86 -35.25
CA VAL A 504 -12.59 74.99 -34.15
C VAL A 504 -12.40 73.50 -34.49
N GLY A 505 -11.65 72.69 -33.74
CA GLY A 505 -11.31 72.72 -32.31
C GLY A 505 -11.96 71.51 -31.66
N LEU A 506 -11.14 70.56 -31.19
CA LEU A 506 -11.32 69.77 -29.96
C LEU A 506 -10.31 68.61 -29.93
N ARG A 507 -9.35 68.72 -29.01
CA ARG A 507 -8.63 67.57 -28.44
C ARG A 507 -9.60 66.83 -27.53
N ASN A 508 -9.64 65.51 -27.63
CA ASN A 508 -9.91 64.61 -26.51
C ASN A 508 -9.22 63.27 -26.80
N ILE A 509 -8.14 63.00 -26.06
CA ILE A 509 -7.50 61.69 -26.00
C ILE A 509 -8.05 60.99 -24.75
N PHE A 510 -8.65 59.83 -24.99
CA PHE A 510 -9.03 58.87 -23.95
C PHE A 510 -7.78 58.36 -23.22
N LYS A 511 -7.87 58.30 -21.89
CA LYS A 511 -6.91 57.62 -21.02
C LYS A 511 -6.94 56.12 -21.29
N SER A 512 -5.77 55.55 -21.55
CA SER A 512 -5.51 54.12 -21.44
C SER A 512 -5.35 53.76 -19.95
N GLU A 513 -6.24 52.94 -19.41
CA GLU A 513 -6.00 52.26 -18.14
C GLU A 513 -5.32 50.91 -18.41
N GLY A 514 -4.12 50.78 -17.86
CA GLY A 514 -3.30 49.59 -17.93
C GLY A 514 -3.90 48.46 -17.10
N VAL A 515 -3.89 47.26 -17.68
CA VAL A 515 -4.12 46.01 -16.96
C VAL A 515 -2.91 45.75 -16.06
N LYS A 516 -3.16 45.67 -14.75
CA LYS A 516 -2.16 45.29 -13.74
C LYS A 516 -1.94 43.77 -13.80
N PRO A 517 -0.71 43.27 -13.69
CA PRO A 517 -0.46 41.85 -13.54
C PRO A 517 -0.87 41.39 -12.13
N PHE A 518 -1.67 40.32 -12.05
CA PHE A 518 -1.89 39.56 -10.82
C PHE A 518 -0.66 38.67 -10.53
N PRO A 519 -0.38 38.36 -9.26
CA PRO A 519 0.81 37.64 -8.85
C PRO A 519 0.79 36.21 -9.39
N THR A 520 1.87 35.83 -10.07
CA THR A 520 2.11 34.48 -10.59
C THR A 520 2.36 33.50 -9.43
N LEU A 521 2.02 32.22 -9.62
CA LEU A 521 2.33 31.08 -8.72
C LEU A 521 3.80 31.02 -8.24
N ARG A 522 4.70 31.76 -8.90
CA ARG A 522 6.08 32.02 -8.50
C ARG A 522 6.21 32.57 -7.07
N SER A 523 5.20 33.29 -6.56
CA SER A 523 5.17 33.78 -5.17
C SER A 523 4.88 32.66 -4.15
N LEU A 524 3.93 31.77 -4.45
CA LEU A 524 3.56 30.68 -3.54
C LEU A 524 4.58 29.53 -3.52
N LEU A 525 5.15 29.15 -4.68
CA LEU A 525 6.13 28.06 -4.73
C LEU A 525 7.47 28.42 -4.06
N CYS A 526 7.83 29.71 -4.05
CA CYS A 526 9.01 30.19 -3.32
C CYS A 526 8.77 30.13 -1.80
N GLU A 527 7.56 30.46 -1.33
CA GLU A 527 7.19 30.35 0.08
C GLU A 527 7.09 28.90 0.58
N ILE A 528 6.60 27.96 -0.24
CA ILE A 528 6.56 26.52 0.11
C ILE A 528 7.98 25.93 0.18
N GLY A 529 8.86 26.28 -0.76
CA GLY A 529 10.28 25.90 -0.73
C GLY A 529 11.07 26.51 0.44
N ILE A 530 10.75 27.77 0.81
CA ILE A 530 11.34 28.46 1.96
C ILE A 530 10.78 27.89 3.29
N HIS A 531 9.51 27.51 3.36
CA HIS A 531 8.92 26.88 4.54
C HIS A 531 9.47 25.47 4.79
N LYS A 532 9.69 24.64 3.74
CA LYS A 532 10.35 23.33 3.88
C LYS A 532 11.83 23.46 4.29
N LYS A 533 12.58 24.43 3.74
CA LYS A 533 13.97 24.72 4.19
C LYS A 533 14.03 25.29 5.62
N LYS A 534 13.10 26.17 6.01
CA LYS A 534 13.02 26.71 7.38
C LYS A 534 12.60 25.64 8.39
N LYS A 535 11.65 24.74 8.07
CA LYS A 535 11.28 23.60 8.94
C LYS A 535 12.45 22.60 9.10
N LYS A 536 13.15 22.23 8.01
CA LYS A 536 14.36 21.37 8.09
C LYS A 536 15.49 22.03 8.89
N LYS A 537 15.72 23.34 8.73
CA LYS A 537 16.74 24.08 9.50
C LYS A 537 16.37 24.21 10.97
N LYS A 538 15.08 24.43 11.29
CA LYS A 538 14.57 24.50 12.67
C LYS A 538 14.62 23.14 13.38
N LYS A 539 14.30 22.04 12.67
CA LYS A 539 14.46 20.66 13.19
C LYS A 539 15.92 20.31 13.46
N LYS A 540 16.84 20.73 12.58
CA LYS A 540 18.30 20.53 12.78
C LYS A 540 18.87 21.39 13.93
N GLU A 541 18.38 22.62 14.12
CA GLU A 541 18.73 23.46 15.29
C GLU A 541 18.12 22.94 16.61
N GLU A 542 16.94 22.30 16.58
CA GLU A 542 16.34 21.65 17.76
C GLU A 542 17.06 20.35 18.12
N GLU A 543 17.51 19.56 17.14
CA GLU A 543 18.37 18.38 17.35
C GLU A 543 19.76 18.76 17.90
N GLU A 544 20.40 19.82 17.38
CA GLU A 544 21.66 20.32 17.94
C GLU A 544 21.49 20.89 19.37
N LYS A 545 20.35 21.50 19.68
CA LYS A 545 20.03 21.97 21.04
C LYS A 545 19.74 20.83 22.00
N THR A 546 19.12 19.73 21.56
CA THR A 546 18.88 18.54 22.41
C THR A 546 20.16 17.75 22.66
N VAL A 547 21.09 17.69 21.70
CA VAL A 547 22.44 17.11 21.89
C VAL A 547 23.30 17.97 22.83
N SER A 548 23.21 19.30 22.73
CA SER A 548 23.87 20.24 23.66
C SER A 548 23.30 20.19 25.08
N PHE A 549 21.99 19.98 25.24
CA PHE A 549 21.33 19.86 26.54
C PHE A 549 21.63 18.51 27.23
N ARG A 550 21.77 17.41 26.47
CA ARG A 550 22.26 16.11 26.98
C ARG A 550 23.74 16.14 27.38
N SER A 551 24.54 17.00 26.76
CA SER A 551 25.97 17.17 27.09
C SER A 551 26.20 18.06 28.33
N ARG A 552 25.22 18.88 28.73
CA ARG A 552 25.28 19.71 29.96
C ARG A 552 24.65 19.07 31.21
N THR A 553 23.92 17.96 31.06
CA THR A 553 23.27 17.25 32.18
C THR A 553 24.06 16.02 32.68
N SER A 554 25.21 15.72 32.07
CA SER A 554 26.13 14.65 32.46
C SER A 554 27.39 15.19 33.17
N GLY A 555 27.20 16.17 34.06
CA GLY A 555 28.25 16.79 34.87
C GLY A 555 28.04 16.66 36.38
N VAL A 556 27.64 15.48 36.87
CA VAL A 556 27.56 15.21 38.32
C VAL A 556 28.92 14.71 38.81
N ARG A 557 29.61 15.61 39.53
CA ARG A 557 30.83 15.37 40.31
C ARG A 557 30.63 14.21 41.31
N LEU A 558 31.37 13.13 41.13
CA LEU A 558 31.69 12.18 42.19
C LEU A 558 32.69 12.82 43.18
N ARG A 559 32.28 13.02 44.44
CA ARG A 559 33.18 13.32 45.56
C ARG A 559 33.83 12.03 46.06
N LYS A 560 35.17 11.97 46.07
CA LYS A 560 35.95 11.08 46.95
C LYS A 560 36.52 11.91 48.11
N PRO A 561 36.57 11.39 49.35
CA PRO A 561 37.22 12.08 50.46
C PRO A 561 38.68 11.68 50.66
N ALA A 562 39.48 12.69 50.98
CA ALA A 562 40.67 12.76 51.84
C ALA A 562 41.76 11.66 51.78
N GLN A 563 42.96 12.09 51.35
CA GLN A 563 44.24 11.73 51.99
C GLN A 563 45.21 12.90 51.82
N THR A 564 45.81 13.33 52.93
CA THR A 564 46.84 14.39 53.06
C THR A 564 48.25 13.74 53.00
N PRO A 565 49.37 14.50 53.16
CA PRO A 565 50.27 14.88 52.08
C PRO A 565 51.67 14.24 52.24
N LYS A 566 52.61 14.69 51.37
CA LYS A 566 54.08 14.76 51.53
C LYS A 566 54.96 13.68 50.86
N VAL A 567 55.95 14.24 50.13
CA VAL A 567 57.39 13.91 50.08
C VAL A 567 57.93 13.12 48.87
N VAL A 568 58.66 13.88 48.02
CA VAL A 568 59.99 13.64 47.44
C VAL A 568 60.24 12.34 46.65
N ALA A 569 60.43 12.46 45.34
CA ALA A 569 61.75 12.45 44.66
C ALA A 569 61.54 12.69 43.16
#